data_AF-A0A5C6XSV3-F1
#
_entry.id   AF-A0A5C6XSV3-F1
#
_cell.length_a   1.000
_cell.length_b   1.000
_cell.length_c   1.000
_cell.angle_alpha   90.00
_cell.angle_beta   90.00
_cell.angle_gamma   90.00
#
_symmetry.space_group_name_H-M   'P 1'
#
loop_
_entity.id
_entity.type
_entity.pdbx_description
1 polymer ?
#
loop_
_entity_poly.entity_id
_entity_poly.type
_entity_poly.pdbx_seq_one_letter_code
_entity_poly.pdbx_strand_id
1 'polypeptide(L)'
;METDKRNFIKNPSIKNLVLFTLLWFVGILLLTLCTTDLFTESFFRKKYVMIYFLMTSSTIATGRLYFNYWKNKNLNSHSNAE
;
A
#
# COMPACT_ATOMS: atom_id res chain seq x y z
N MET A 1 -14.02 -23.60 17.71
CA MET A 1 -14.22 -23.13 16.33
C MET A 1 -13.01 -22.29 15.99
N GLU A 2 -12.00 -22.89 15.35
CA GLU A 2 -10.82 -22.14 14.92
C GLU A 2 -11.31 -21.09 13.92
N THR A 3 -11.27 -19.82 14.34
CA THR A 3 -11.54 -18.70 13.47
C THR A 3 -10.46 -18.73 12.41
N ASP A 4 -10.78 -19.31 11.25
CA ASP A 4 -9.97 -19.21 10.04
C ASP A 4 -9.60 -17.74 9.89
N LYS A 5 -8.35 -17.41 10.24
CA LYS A 5 -7.89 -16.03 10.39
C LYS A 5 -7.98 -15.44 9.00
N ARG A 6 -9.09 -14.76 8.70
CA ARG A 6 -9.34 -14.06 7.45
C ARG A 6 -8.16 -13.14 7.19
N ASN A 7 -7.20 -13.64 6.41
CA ASN A 7 -5.89 -13.04 6.33
C ASN A 7 -5.99 -11.91 5.30
N PHE A 8 -6.22 -10.69 5.79
CA PHE A 8 -6.51 -9.50 4.97
C PHE A 8 -5.38 -9.17 3.97
N ILE A 9 -4.18 -9.70 4.21
CA ILE A 9 -3.04 -9.59 3.31
C ILE A 9 -3.14 -10.59 2.15
N LYS A 10 -3.62 -11.82 2.40
CA LYS A 10 -3.79 -12.86 1.36
C LYS A 10 -5.07 -12.69 0.57
N ASN A 11 -6.18 -12.35 1.24
CA ASN A 11 -7.50 -12.16 0.64
C ASN A 11 -8.05 -10.76 0.96
N PRO A 12 -7.44 -9.70 0.42
CA PRO A 12 -7.94 -8.35 0.63
C PRO A 12 -9.32 -8.17 -0.01
N SER A 13 -10.24 -7.55 0.72
CA SER A 13 -11.49 -7.03 0.14
C SER A 13 -11.23 -5.66 -0.50
N ILE A 14 -12.06 -5.25 -1.47
CA ILE A 14 -12.02 -3.91 -2.08
C ILE A 14 -11.99 -2.81 -1.03
N LYS A 15 -12.77 -2.96 0.05
CA LYS A 15 -12.84 -1.99 1.15
C LYS A 15 -11.48 -1.82 1.85
N ASN A 16 -10.80 -2.92 2.14
CA ASN A 16 -9.47 -2.90 2.77
C ASN A 16 -8.47 -2.22 1.83
N LEU A 17 -8.58 -2.50 0.54
CA LEU A 17 -7.72 -1.95 -0.48
C LEU A 17 -7.85 -0.42 -0.56
N VAL A 18 -9.07 0.08 -0.64
CA VAL A 18 -9.35 1.54 -0.61
C VAL A 18 -8.83 2.18 0.68
N LEU A 19 -9.04 1.55 1.84
CA LEU A 19 -8.55 2.05 3.12
C LEU A 19 -7.02 2.14 3.17
N PHE A 20 -6.31 1.08 2.78
CA PHE A 20 -4.85 1.07 2.76
C PHE A 20 -4.27 2.02 1.72
N THR A 21 -4.92 2.18 0.57
CA THR A 21 -4.52 3.17 -0.43
C THR A 21 -4.67 4.60 0.08
N LEU A 22 -5.78 4.91 0.74
CA LEU A 22 -6.01 6.24 1.30
C LEU A 22 -5.02 6.55 2.42
N LEU A 23 -4.76 5.57 3.29
CA LEU A 23 -3.75 5.67 4.34
C LEU A 23 -2.34 5.87 3.76
N TRP A 24 -1.97 5.09 2.73
CA TRP A 24 -0.69 5.22 2.03
C TRP A 24 -0.55 6.60 1.38
N PHE A 25 -1.60 7.08 0.69
CA PHE A 25 -1.58 8.37 0.02
C PHE A 25 -1.38 9.52 1.01
N VAL A 26 -2.16 9.53 2.10
CA VAL A 26 -2.01 10.52 3.17
C VAL A 26 -0.61 10.43 3.80
N GLY A 27 -0.12 9.22 4.08
CA GLY A 27 1.21 9.02 4.64
C GLY A 27 2.34 9.55 3.75
N ILE A 28 2.33 9.24 2.45
CA ILE A 28 3.32 9.75 1.50
C ILE A 28 3.24 11.27 1.36
N LEU A 29 2.04 11.83 1.35
CA LEU A 29 1.83 13.28 1.30
C LEU A 29 2.45 13.96 2.52
N LEU A 30 2.16 13.48 3.73
CA LEU A 30 2.72 14.03 4.98
C LEU A 30 4.24 13.89 5.01
N LEU A 31 4.78 12.73 4.63
CA LEU A 31 6.23 12.50 4.58
C LEU A 31 6.90 13.42 3.56
N THR A 32 6.25 13.68 2.42
CA THR A 32 6.73 14.62 1.40
C THR A 32 6.79 16.02 1.96
N LEU A 33 5.69 16.52 2.54
CA LEU A 33 5.62 17.84 3.15
C LEU A 33 6.64 18.02 4.28
N CYS A 34 6.86 16.98 5.09
CA CYS A 34 7.84 16.99 6.17
C CYS A 34 9.28 17.04 5.63
N THR A 35 9.56 16.32 4.54
CA THR A 35 10.89 16.26 3.93
C THR A 35 11.24 17.57 3.21
N THR A 36 10.25 18.19 2.57
CA THR A 36 10.43 19.40 1.77
C THR A 36 10.18 20.68 2.54
N ASP A 37 9.92 20.62 3.86
CA ASP A 37 9.50 21.79 4.64
C ASP A 37 8.40 22.59 3.93
N LEU A 38 7.26 21.94 3.65
CA LEU A 38 6.16 22.50 2.86
C LEU A 38 6.57 22.97 1.45
N PHE A 39 7.49 22.26 0.80
CA PHE A 39 8.08 22.60 -0.51
C PHE A 39 9.02 23.80 -0.53
N THR A 40 9.41 24.33 0.63
CA THR A 40 10.48 25.32 0.74
C THR A 40 11.85 24.72 0.41
N GLU A 41 12.01 23.43 0.66
CA GLU A 41 13.26 22.68 0.50
C GLU A 41 13.20 21.62 -0.60
N SER A 42 14.36 21.34 -1.20
CA SER A 42 14.46 20.33 -2.26
C SER A 42 14.13 18.93 -1.73
N PHE A 43 13.28 18.22 -2.48
CA PHE A 43 12.86 16.86 -2.15
C PHE A 43 14.00 15.84 -2.13
N PHE A 44 15.14 16.08 -2.79
CA PHE A 44 16.22 15.09 -2.95
C PHE A 44 17.43 15.31 -2.01
N ARG A 45 17.20 15.77 -0.78
CA ARG A 45 18.27 15.93 0.21
C ARG A 45 18.68 14.58 0.81
N LYS A 46 19.98 14.27 0.75
CA LYS A 46 20.59 13.06 1.36
C LYS A 46 20.32 12.91 2.86
N LYS A 47 19.98 14.00 3.56
CA LYS A 47 19.59 13.99 4.99
C LYS A 47 18.35 13.11 5.25
N TYR A 48 17.49 12.92 4.26
CA TYR A 48 16.20 12.25 4.41
C TYR A 48 16.15 10.84 3.81
N VAL A 49 17.31 10.20 3.63
CA VAL A 49 17.41 8.84 3.07
C VAL A 49 16.50 7.84 3.80
N MET A 50 16.42 7.93 5.14
CA MET A 50 15.53 7.08 5.93
C MET A 50 14.04 7.29 5.58
N ILE A 51 13.63 8.51 5.28
CA ILE A 51 12.27 8.82 4.86
C ILE A 51 11.97 8.23 3.48
N TYR A 52 12.92 8.29 2.53
CA TYR A 52 12.73 7.63 1.23
C TYR A 52 12.59 6.11 1.38
N PHE A 53 13.39 5.47 2.24
CA PHE A 53 13.22 4.04 2.54
C PHE A 53 11.82 3.73 3.07
N LEU A 54 11.29 4.58 3.96
CA LEU A 54 9.94 4.43 4.49
C LEU A 54 8.88 4.61 3.39
N MET A 55 9.04 5.60 2.52
CA MET A 55 8.15 5.83 1.37
C MET A 55 8.17 4.64 0.40
N THR A 56 9.36 4.15 0.01
CA THR A 56 9.52 3.03 -0.91
C THR A 56 8.96 1.73 -0.33
N SER A 57 9.28 1.41 0.92
CA SER A 57 8.78 0.19 1.58
C SER A 57 7.25 0.22 1.75
N SER A 58 6.68 1.38 2.10
CA SER A 58 5.22 1.56 2.15
C SER A 58 4.58 1.35 0.78
N THR A 59 5.20 1.85 -0.29
CA THR A 59 4.72 1.68 -1.66
C THR A 59 4.76 0.22 -2.10
N ILE A 60 5.83 -0.51 -1.75
CA ILE A 60 5.94 -1.95 -2.03
C ILE A 60 4.86 -2.74 -1.28
N ALA A 61 4.60 -2.40 -0.01
CA ALA A 61 3.57 -3.07 0.78
C ALA A 61 2.17 -2.88 0.18
N THR A 62 1.81 -1.65 -0.19
CA THR A 62 0.54 -1.35 -0.87
C THR A 62 0.47 -2.05 -2.23
N GLY A 63 1.55 -2.03 -3.02
CA GLY A 63 1.63 -2.73 -4.31
C GLY A 63 1.41 -4.24 -4.19
N ARG A 64 1.98 -4.88 -3.15
CA ARG A 64 1.72 -6.31 -2.86
C ARG A 64 0.25 -6.59 -2.54
N LEU A 65 -0.40 -5.67 -1.82
CA LEU A 65 -1.83 -5.74 -1.51
C LEU A 65 -2.69 -5.70 -2.78
N TYR A 66 -2.37 -4.79 -3.72
CA TYR A 66 -2.99 -4.74 -5.04
C TYR A 66 -2.76 -6.02 -5.85
N PHE A 67 -1.52 -6.53 -5.86
CA PHE A 67 -1.18 -7.76 -6.58
C PHE A 67 -1.98 -8.97 -6.06
N ASN A 68 -2.07 -9.13 -4.74
CA ASN A 68 -2.84 -10.21 -4.11
C ASN A 68 -4.34 -10.11 -4.43
N TYR A 69 -4.89 -8.89 -4.43
CA TYR A 69 -6.27 -8.65 -4.84
C TYR A 69 -6.54 -9.05 -6.28
N TRP A 70 -5.67 -8.62 -7.20
CA TRP A 70 -5.80 -8.96 -8.62
C TRP A 70 -5.70 -10.47 -8.86
N LYS A 71 -4.71 -11.12 -8.23
CA LYS A 71 -4.52 -12.56 -8.31
C LYS A 71 -5.77 -13.32 -7.87
N ASN A 72 -6.38 -12.94 -6.75
CA ASN A 72 -7.61 -13.58 -6.28
C ASN A 72 -8.82 -13.31 -7.18
N LYS A 73 -8.93 -12.10 -7.74
CA LYS A 73 -10.01 -11.77 -8.68
C LYS A 73 -9.93 -12.65 -9.93
N ASN A 74 -8.73 -12.86 -10.49
CA ASN A 74 -8.53 -13.72 -11.65
C ASN A 74 -8.85 -15.20 -11.36
N LEU A 75 -8.44 -15.72 -10.19
CA LEU A 75 -8.73 -17.10 -9.80
C LEU A 75 -10.25 -17.37 -9.66
N ASN A 76 -11.00 -16.45 -9.06
CA ASN A 76 -12.46 -16.56 -8.96
C ASN A 76 -13.16 -16.42 -10.31
N SER A 77 -12.56 -15.72 -11.27
CA SER A 77 -13.11 -15.60 -12.63
C SER A 77 -12.95 -16.89 -13.44
N HIS A 78 -11.85 -17.62 -13.24
CA HIS A 78 -11.60 -18.88 -13.94
C HIS A 78 -12.50 -20.01 -13.43
N SER A 79 -12.77 -20.06 -12.12
CA SER A 79 -13.66 -21.05 -11.51
C SER A 79 -15.14 -20.92 -11.88
N ASN A 80 -15.58 -19.76 -12.40
CA ASN A 80 -16.97 -19.56 -12.85
C ASN A 80 -17.14 -19.82 -14.35
N ALA A 81 -16.06 -20.13 -15.07
CA ALA A 81 -16.07 -20.42 -16.50
C ALA A 81 -16.01 -21.94 -16.81
N GLU A 82 -15.82 -22.77 -15.79
CA GLU A 82 -15.90 -24.24 -15.82
C GLU A 82 -17.22 -24.71 -15.20
#